data_AF-A0A227J1A0-F1
#
_entry.id   AF-A0A227J1A0-F1
#
_cell.length_a   1.000
_cell.length_b   1.000
_cell.length_c   1.000
_cell.angle_alpha   90.00
_cell.angle_beta   90.00
_cell.angle_gamma   90.00
#
_symmetry.space_group_name_H-M   'P 1'
#
loop_
_entity.id
_entity.type
_entity.pdbx_description
1 polymer ?
#
loop_
_entity_poly.entity_id
_entity_poly.type
_entity_poly.pdbx_seq_one_letter_code
_entity_poly.pdbx_strand_id
1 'polypeptide(L)'
;MVEEKSKFARGKLIKILKPSDARVEPFCPHYHECGGCDLQHLNYDQQLTHKQQTLRQLMRKFAGSDIDLDAPVLGESLGYRRRARVSLF
;
A
#
# COMPACT_ATOMS: atom_id res chain seq x y z
N MET A 1 -16.32 -12.66 7.07
CA MET A 1 -16.01 -11.61 8.05
C MET A 1 -15.01 -12.18 9.05
N VAL A 2 -13.98 -11.45 9.45
CA VAL A 2 -12.92 -11.96 10.34
C VAL A 2 -13.06 -11.39 11.75
N GLU A 3 -13.44 -10.11 11.86
CA GLU A 3 -13.60 -9.42 13.15
C GLU A 3 -14.64 -8.31 12.99
N GLU A 4 -15.46 -8.09 14.01
CA GLU A 4 -16.44 -7.00 14.07
C GLU A 4 -16.33 -6.27 15.42
N LYS A 5 -16.24 -4.94 15.35
CA LYS A 5 -16.26 -4.04 16.51
C LYS A 5 -17.30 -2.95 16.28
N SER A 6 -17.67 -2.25 17.36
CA SER A 6 -18.67 -1.18 17.33
C SER A 6 -18.40 -0.06 16.31
N LYS A 7 -17.15 0.15 15.89
CA LYS A 7 -16.76 1.21 14.93
C LYS A 7 -16.27 0.71 13.57
N PHE A 8 -15.96 -0.58 13.42
CA PHE A 8 -15.41 -1.11 12.17
C PHE A 8 -15.55 -2.63 12.09
N ALA A 9 -15.50 -3.15 10.86
CA ALA A 9 -15.41 -4.58 10.58
C ALA A 9 -14.19 -4.89 9.71
N ARG A 10 -13.58 -6.05 9.90
CA ARG A 10 -12.45 -6.55 9.11
C ARG A 10 -12.89 -7.75 8.27
N GLY A 11 -12.60 -7.69 6.98
CA GLY A 11 -12.86 -8.75 6.02
C GLY A 11 -11.58 -9.41 5.52
N LYS A 12 -11.70 -10.67 5.07
CA LYS A 12 -10.70 -11.34 4.23
C LYS A 12 -11.33 -11.53 2.84
N LEU A 13 -10.56 -11.21 1.81
CA LEU A 13 -10.99 -11.40 0.42
C LEU A 13 -11.20 -12.89 0.15
N ILE A 14 -12.37 -13.26 -0.38
CA ILE A 14 -12.70 -14.65 -0.77
C ILE A 14 -12.55 -14.82 -2.27
N LYS A 15 -13.10 -13.88 -3.06
CA LYS A 15 -13.07 -13.92 -4.52
C LYS A 15 -13.09 -12.50 -5.08
N ILE A 16 -12.31 -12.29 -6.15
CA ILE A 16 -12.38 -11.08 -6.97
C ILE A 16 -13.36 -11.34 -8.11
N LEU A 17 -14.43 -10.57 -8.20
CA LEU A 17 -15.41 -10.68 -9.29
C LEU A 17 -14.98 -9.86 -10.52
N LYS A 18 -14.47 -8.65 -10.27
CA LYS A 18 -13.89 -7.76 -11.27
C LYS A 18 -12.66 -7.08 -10.68
N PRO A 19 -11.45 -7.32 -11.21
CA PRO A 19 -10.27 -6.59 -10.76
C PRO A 19 -10.34 -5.12 -11.19
N SER A 20 -9.67 -4.25 -10.44
CA SER A 20 -9.39 -2.88 -10.89
C SER A 20 -8.34 -2.93 -11.99
N ASP A 21 -8.37 -2.00 -12.94
CA ASP A 21 -7.35 -1.87 -14.00
C ASP A 21 -5.96 -1.55 -13.41
N ALA A 22 -5.94 -0.99 -12.20
CA ALA A 22 -4.71 -0.71 -11.47
C ALA A 22 -4.13 -1.93 -10.73
N ARG A 23 -4.88 -3.04 -10.63
CA ARG A 23 -4.45 -4.24 -9.91
C ARG A 23 -3.46 -5.02 -10.77
N VAL A 24 -2.33 -5.39 -10.18
CA VAL A 24 -1.31 -6.24 -10.81
C VAL A 24 -1.08 -7.49 -9.97
N GLU A 25 -0.57 -8.54 -10.60
CA GLU A 25 -0.14 -9.73 -9.88
C GLU A 25 1.16 -9.39 -9.12
N PRO A 26 1.22 -9.61 -7.79
CA PRO A 26 2.43 -9.40 -7.02
C PRO A 26 3.60 -10.23 -7.55
N PHE A 27 4.77 -9.62 -7.75
CA PHE A 27 5.95 -10.34 -8.24
C PHE A 27 6.56 -11.28 -7.18
N CYS A 28 6.33 -11.02 -5.88
CA CYS A 28 6.88 -11.83 -4.80
C CYS A 28 5.92 -12.98 -4.45
N PRO A 29 6.38 -14.24 -4.50
CA PRO A 29 5.53 -15.40 -4.19
C PRO A 29 5.05 -15.42 -2.73
N HIS A 30 5.76 -14.74 -1.82
CA HIS A 30 5.42 -14.69 -0.39
C HIS A 30 4.55 -13.49 -0.01
N TYR A 31 4.10 -12.69 -0.97
CA TYR A 31 3.43 -11.41 -0.72
C TYR A 31 2.22 -11.52 0.21
N HIS A 32 1.42 -12.59 0.06
CA HIS A 32 0.18 -12.77 0.82
C HIS A 32 0.38 -13.20 2.29
N GLU A 33 1.60 -13.58 2.67
CA GLU A 33 1.89 -14.20 3.97
C GLU A 33 2.98 -13.46 4.75
N CYS A 34 4.02 -12.99 4.06
CA CYS A 34 5.23 -12.44 4.69
C CYS A 34 5.00 -11.09 5.39
N GLY A 35 4.09 -10.26 4.89
CA GLY A 35 3.82 -8.92 5.44
C GLY A 35 4.94 -7.89 5.22
N GLY A 36 6.00 -8.23 4.48
CA GLY A 36 7.11 -7.32 4.20
C GLY A 36 6.78 -6.22 3.19
N CYS A 37 5.70 -6.36 2.42
CA CYS A 37 5.22 -5.39 1.44
C CYS A 37 3.68 -5.38 1.44
N ASP A 38 3.05 -4.19 1.40
CA ASP A 38 1.59 -4.05 1.48
C ASP A 38 0.91 -3.72 0.14
N LEU A 39 1.67 -3.26 -0.85
CA LEU A 39 1.12 -2.63 -2.06
C LEU A 39 1.52 -3.30 -3.38
N GLN A 40 2.16 -4.49 -3.36
CA GLN A 40 2.60 -5.12 -4.63
C GLN A 40 1.45 -5.49 -5.56
N HIS A 41 0.22 -5.58 -5.05
CA HIS A 41 -0.99 -5.81 -5.83
C HIS A 41 -1.52 -4.56 -6.56
N LEU A 42 -0.91 -3.38 -6.34
CA LEU A 42 -1.24 -2.11 -6.98
C LEU A 42 -0.09 -1.73 -7.91
N ASN A 43 -0.38 -1.31 -9.13
CA ASN A 43 0.68 -0.88 -10.04
C ASN A 43 1.46 0.32 -9.48
N TYR A 44 2.71 0.48 -9.92
CA TYR A 44 3.64 1.43 -9.33
C TYR A 44 3.16 2.89 -9.41
N ASP A 45 2.66 3.32 -10.57
CA ASP A 45 2.17 4.71 -10.76
C ASP A 45 0.99 5.04 -9.83
N GLN A 46 0.13 4.06 -9.60
CA GLN A 46 -0.99 4.20 -8.67
C GLN A 46 -0.54 4.14 -7.21
N GLN A 47 0.56 3.45 -6.88
CA GLN A 47 1.18 3.55 -5.56
C GLN A 47 1.70 4.97 -5.29
N LEU A 48 2.36 5.60 -6.28
CA LEU A 48 2.84 6.98 -6.15
C LEU A 48 1.68 7.97 -5.95
N THR A 49 0.66 7.85 -6.79
CA THR A 49 -0.56 8.65 -6.71
C THR A 49 -1.23 8.50 -5.34
N HIS A 50 -1.39 7.27 -4.86
CA HIS A 50 -1.99 6.97 -3.56
C HIS A 50 -1.21 7.62 -2.41
N LYS A 51 0.13 7.57 -2.44
CA LYS A 51 0.98 8.19 -1.41
C LYS A 51 0.85 9.71 -1.38
N GLN A 52 0.89 10.36 -2.54
CA GLN A 52 0.71 11.81 -2.63
C GLN A 52 -0.68 12.25 -2.12
N GLN A 53 -1.74 11.56 -2.56
CA GLN A 53 -3.10 11.83 -2.09
C GLN A 53 -3.24 11.66 -0.58
N THR A 54 -2.67 10.58 -0.04
CA THR A 54 -2.69 10.31 1.41
C THR A 54 -1.98 11.42 2.18
N LEU A 55 -0.80 11.84 1.73
CA LEU A 55 -0.06 12.93 2.36
C LEU A 55 -0.87 14.23 2.35
N ARG A 56 -1.45 14.61 1.20
CA ARG A 56 -2.29 15.82 1.09
C ARG A 56 -3.51 15.75 2.03
N GLN A 57 -4.17 14.61 2.13
CA GLN A 57 -5.29 14.41 3.05
C GLN A 57 -4.87 14.56 4.52
N LEU A 58 -3.71 14.00 4.90
CA LEU A 58 -3.17 14.13 6.24
C LEU A 58 -2.83 15.59 6.58
N MET A 59 -2.22 16.32 5.64
CA MET A 59 -1.89 17.74 5.84
C MET A 59 -3.13 18.61 6.00
N ARG A 60 -4.14 18.41 5.15
CA ARG A 60 -5.44 19.09 5.31
C ARG A 60 -6.08 18.79 6.66
N LYS A 61 -6.08 17.51 7.07
CA LYS A 61 -6.74 17.06 8.30
C LYS A 61 -6.06 17.54 9.58
N PHE A 62 -4.73 17.50 9.63
CA PHE A 62 -3.98 17.71 10.88
C PHE A 62 -3.28 19.07 10.94
N ALA A 63 -2.89 19.63 9.80
CA ALA A 63 -2.22 20.93 9.73
C ALA A 63 -3.15 22.05 9.21
N GLY A 64 -4.36 21.73 8.76
CA GLY A 64 -5.30 22.71 8.19
C GLY A 64 -4.80 23.35 6.89
N SER A 65 -3.76 22.78 6.27
CA SER A 65 -3.09 23.34 5.11
C SER A 65 -3.40 22.49 3.87
N ASP A 66 -3.75 23.17 2.78
CA ASP A 66 -3.77 22.54 1.47
C ASP A 66 -2.44 22.80 0.78
N ILE A 67 -1.63 21.75 0.66
CA ILE A 67 -0.31 21.85 0.07
C ILE A 67 -0.35 21.42 -1.39
N ASP A 68 0.44 22.10 -2.22
CA ASP A 68 0.81 21.59 -3.53
C ASP A 68 2.04 20.68 -3.37
N LEU A 69 2.02 19.53 -4.03
CA LEU A 69 3.06 18.53 -3.90
C LEU A 69 3.88 18.50 -5.18
N ASP A 70 5.20 18.65 -5.03
CA ASP A 70 6.14 18.40 -6.11
C ASP A 70 6.07 16.94 -6.59
N ALA A 71 6.69 16.68 -7.74
CA ALA A 71 6.87 15.34 -8.27
C ALA A 71 7.51 14.41 -7.23
N PRO A 72 7.07 13.14 -7.14
CA PRO A 72 7.61 12.20 -6.16
C PRO A 72 9.07 11.90 -6.47
N VAL A 73 9.89 11.74 -5.42
CA VAL A 73 11.27 11.27 -5.58
C VAL A 73 11.25 9.79 -5.96
N LEU A 74 11.87 9.47 -7.09
CA LEU A 74 11.88 8.13 -7.68
C LEU A 74 13.22 7.42 -7.46
N GLY A 75 13.15 6.10 -7.52
CA GLY A 75 14.30 5.18 -7.49
C GLY A 75 13.85 3.81 -8.00
N GLU A 76 14.76 2.84 -8.00
CA GLU A 76 14.42 1.48 -8.40
C GLU A 76 13.33 0.90 -7.50
N SER A 77 12.28 0.35 -8.12
CA SER A 77 11.11 -0.20 -7.42
C SER A 77 11.40 -1.55 -6.76
N LEU A 78 12.43 -2.26 -7.25
CA LEU A 78 12.88 -3.57 -6.78
C LEU A 78 14.35 -3.47 -6.34
N GLY A 79 14.81 -4.42 -5.52
CA GLY A 79 16.22 -4.48 -5.10
C GLY A 79 16.70 -3.36 -4.16
N TYR A 80 15.85 -2.38 -3.85
CA TYR A 80 16.24 -1.19 -3.06
C TYR A 80 16.60 -1.47 -1.60
N ARG A 81 16.16 -2.60 -1.02
CA ARG A 81 16.46 -2.95 0.38
C ARG A 81 17.88 -3.51 0.52
N ARG A 82 18.76 -2.71 1.12
CA ARG A 82 20.18 -3.06 1.36
C ARG A 82 20.43 -3.94 2.60
N ARG A 83 19.44 -4.14 3.45
CA ARG A 83 19.53 -4.95 4.67
C ARG A 83 18.21 -5.66 4.91
N ALA A 84 18.28 -6.91 5.36
CA ALA A 84 17.15 -7.66 5.88
C ALA A 84 17.45 -8.12 7.31
N ARG A 85 16.41 -8.15 8.15
CA ARG A 85 16.44 -8.86 9.43
C ARG A 85 15.45 -10.00 9.32
N VAL A 86 15.95 -11.22 9.43
CA VAL A 86 15.15 -12.44 9.39
C VAL A 86 15.06 -12.95 10.82
N SER A 87 13.86 -12.95 11.37
CA SER A 87 13.62 -13.52 12.70
C SER A 87 13.71 -15.04 12.62
N LEU A 88 14.58 -15.61 13.45
CA LEU A 88 14.63 -17.05 13.69
C LEU A 88 14.06 -17.27 15.10
N PHE A 89 12.86 -17.86 15.14
CA PHE A 89 12.12 -18.30 16.33
C PHE A 89 11.95 -17.25 17.46
#